data_AF-W9T7H8-F1
#
_entry.id   AF-W9T7H8-F1
#
_cell.length_a   1.000
_cell.length_b   1.000
_cell.length_c   1.000
_cell.angle_alpha   90.00
_cell.angle_beta   90.00
_cell.angle_gamma   90.00
#
_symmetry.space_group_name_H-M   'P 1'
#
loop_
_entity.id
_entity.type
_entity.pdbx_description
1 polymer ?
#
loop_
_entity_poly.entity_id
_entity_poly.type
_entity_poly.pdbx_seq_one_letter_code
_entity_poly.pdbx_strand_id
1 'polypeptide(L)'
;MPISLKKKVILLALMPVLLLALVLCGGTAKILSDRAEQEIATAREHLLEQSRKELQHYVDLALSAIDDLYQRSAEGDLAARAEAIERLSRIRFGSDGYFYGHDSEIVRLFRGSNPDGVGTSMKERRDQQGRPINADLVRAAKDGSHYLQYYSSMPGNDAVLIPKLSYNHYLPKWDLAIGTSINIDNIDAEVAEVEAQIQARIRAIVTSTLVLAAIMLGVLGVAGLALSNSILRPLQQMKDNLDDIAAGDGDLTHRLAIASRDEIGELATSFNRFVEKIHGMVRQVVELTTQLTGLVGEVAAQAQRSEAAMAEQRHETDQVATAIHEMSAAAQEVAQSAQNAADAARQTDTEGQQAKQVVELSIQRIHALVADIRASGTSMDSLRQDVDAIVGVLGVIRSIAEQTNLLALNAAIERPAPARPGVASP
;
A
#
# COMPACT_ATOMS: atom_id res chain seq x y z
N MET A 1 9.44 7.00 25.38
CA MET A 1 9.27 7.53 24.00
C MET A 1 9.44 6.36 23.02
N PRO A 2 8.47 6.08 22.12
CA PRO A 2 8.62 4.98 21.17
C PRO A 2 9.76 5.28 20.19
N ILE A 3 10.67 4.33 20.03
CA ILE A 3 11.82 4.44 19.12
C ILE A 3 11.30 4.33 17.68
N SER A 4 11.60 5.32 16.83
CA SER A 4 11.27 5.27 15.39
C SER A 4 11.85 4.03 14.72
N LEU A 5 11.17 3.47 13.72
CA LEU A 5 11.63 2.28 12.99
C LEU A 5 13.06 2.45 12.43
N LYS A 6 13.42 3.66 11.98
CA LYS A 6 14.78 4.02 11.53
C LYS A 6 15.85 3.74 12.59
N LYS A 7 15.62 4.27 13.79
CA LYS A 7 16.51 4.07 14.94
C LYS A 7 16.57 2.59 15.34
N LYS A 8 15.46 1.85 15.30
CA LYS A 8 15.44 0.41 15.59
C LYS A 8 16.33 -0.38 14.63
N VAL A 9 16.23 -0.14 13.32
CA VAL A 9 17.04 -0.81 12.30
C VAL A 9 18.54 -0.52 12.50
N ILE A 10 18.89 0.75 12.72
CA ILE A 10 20.29 1.15 12.95
C ILE A 10 20.84 0.55 14.25
N LEU A 11 20.06 0.57 15.34
CA LEU A 11 20.44 -0.04 16.62
C LEU A 11 20.62 -1.55 16.50
N LEU A 12 19.73 -2.24 15.77
CA LEU A 12 19.82 -3.67 15.55
C LEU A 12 21.06 -4.06 14.73
N ALA A 13 21.49 -3.21 13.80
CA ALA A 13 22.69 -3.44 13.01
C ALA A 13 23.99 -3.14 13.79
N LEU A 14 24.02 -2.05 14.56
CA LEU A 14 25.25 -1.57 15.20
C LEU A 14 25.52 -2.21 16.57
N MET A 15 24.48 -2.42 17.39
CA MET A 15 24.66 -2.85 18.78
C MET A 15 25.30 -4.25 18.90
N PRO A 16 24.87 -5.28 18.13
CA PRO A 16 25.50 -6.60 18.20
C PRO A 16 26.98 -6.57 17.81
N VAL A 17 27.33 -5.77 16.80
CA VAL A 17 28.71 -5.64 16.33
C VAL A 17 29.58 -4.89 17.33
N LEU A 18 29.04 -3.84 17.96
CA LEU A 18 29.73 -3.15 19.05
C LEU A 18 29.98 -4.09 20.24
N LEU A 19 28.98 -4.87 20.65
CA LEU A 19 29.11 -5.84 21.73
C LEU A 19 30.13 -6.92 21.39
N LEU A 20 30.06 -7.48 20.18
CA LEU A 20 31.03 -8.47 19.71
C LEU A 20 32.44 -7.90 19.68
N ALA A 21 32.62 -6.67 19.20
CA ALA A 21 33.92 -6.00 19.17
C ALA A 21 34.48 -5.79 20.59
N LEU A 22 33.64 -5.38 21.56
CA LEU A 22 34.05 -5.23 22.96
C LEU A 22 34.46 -6.57 23.57
N VAL A 23 33.69 -7.63 23.33
CA VAL A 23 34.00 -8.98 23.82
C VAL A 23 35.30 -9.50 23.21
N LEU A 24 35.47 -9.37 21.88
CA LEU A 24 36.69 -9.80 21.20
C LEU A 24 37.90 -8.99 21.64
N CYS A 25 37.78 -7.67 21.76
CA CYS A 25 38.88 -6.81 22.21
C CYS A 25 39.28 -7.13 23.66
N GLY A 26 38.31 -7.27 24.56
CA GLY A 26 38.58 -7.63 25.95
C GLY A 26 39.16 -9.04 26.10
N GLY A 27 38.60 -10.01 25.37
CA GLY A 27 39.07 -11.40 25.37
C GLY A 27 40.48 -11.56 24.81
N THR A 28 40.78 -10.91 23.67
CA THR A 28 42.12 -10.93 23.07
C THR A 28 43.16 -10.26 23.96
N ALA A 29 42.84 -9.10 24.55
CA ALA A 29 43.73 -8.41 25.49
C ALA A 29 44.06 -9.30 26.70
N LYS A 30 43.06 -9.99 27.27
CA LYS A 30 43.26 -10.92 28.39
C LYS A 30 44.16 -12.09 28.00
N ILE A 31 43.84 -12.78 26.90
CA ILE A 31 44.62 -13.94 26.42
C ILE A 31 46.08 -13.54 26.14
N LEU A 32 46.30 -12.37 25.56
CA LEU A 32 47.64 -11.86 25.27
C LEU A 32 48.42 -11.52 26.55
N SER A 33 47.77 -10.94 27.56
CA SER A 33 48.40 -10.68 28.86
C SER A 33 48.80 -11.97 29.57
N ASP A 34 47.90 -12.96 29.61
CA ASP A 34 48.17 -14.25 30.25
C ASP A 34 49.33 -14.99 29.54
N ARG A 35 49.41 -14.90 28.20
CA ARG A 35 50.54 -15.46 27.43
C ARG A 35 51.84 -14.70 27.64
N ALA A 36 51.79 -13.37 27.75
CA ALA A 36 52.97 -12.54 27.97
C ALA A 36 53.68 -12.91 29.28
N GLU A 37 52.93 -13.09 30.37
CA GLU A 37 53.50 -13.50 31.66
C GLU A 37 54.23 -14.84 31.57
N GLN A 38 53.63 -15.82 30.87
CA GLN A 38 54.25 -17.13 30.65
C GLN A 38 55.50 -17.04 29.78
N GLU A 39 55.47 -16.26 28.72
CA GLU A 39 56.60 -16.08 27.79
C GLU A 39 57.78 -15.38 28.50
N ILE A 40 57.51 -14.34 29.29
CA ILE A 40 58.51 -13.64 30.10
C ILE A 40 59.13 -14.56 31.17
N ALA A 41 58.30 -15.32 31.88
CA ALA A 41 58.79 -16.28 32.88
C ALA A 41 59.66 -17.37 32.25
N THR A 42 59.25 -17.88 31.08
CA THR A 42 60.01 -18.88 30.33
C THR A 42 61.34 -18.32 29.83
N ALA A 43 61.35 -17.08 29.31
CA ALA A 43 62.58 -16.42 28.87
C ALA A 43 63.58 -16.24 30.02
N ARG A 44 63.10 -15.80 31.19
CA ARG A 44 63.92 -15.66 32.40
C ARG A 44 64.52 -16.99 32.84
N GLU A 45 63.71 -18.05 32.92
CA GLU A 45 64.21 -19.36 33.34
C GLU A 45 65.24 -19.91 32.34
N HIS A 46 65.02 -19.72 31.03
CA HIS A 46 65.96 -20.14 30.00
C HIS A 46 67.33 -19.45 30.13
N LEU A 47 67.34 -18.12 30.34
CA LEU A 47 68.57 -17.35 30.55
C LEU A 47 69.30 -17.76 31.84
N LEU A 48 68.55 -18.02 32.92
CA LEU A 48 69.12 -18.53 34.16
C LEU A 48 69.69 -19.94 34.00
N GLU A 49 69.02 -20.82 33.26
CA GLU A 49 69.51 -22.17 33.02
C GLU A 49 70.77 -22.17 32.14
N GLN A 50 70.84 -21.30 31.14
CA GLN A 50 72.06 -21.09 30.35
C GLN A 50 73.22 -20.64 31.26
N SER A 51 72.97 -19.67 32.13
CA SER A 51 73.92 -19.18 33.14
C SER A 51 74.38 -20.29 34.10
N ARG A 52 73.45 -21.16 34.54
CA ARG A 52 73.75 -22.33 35.37
C ARG A 52 74.71 -23.29 34.64
N LYS A 53 74.38 -23.66 33.40
CA LYS A 53 75.21 -24.57 32.59
C LYS A 53 76.60 -23.99 32.32
N GLU A 54 76.69 -22.70 32.03
CA GLU A 54 77.97 -22.02 31.82
C GLU A 54 78.86 -22.08 33.06
N LEU A 55 78.31 -21.75 34.25
CA LEU A 55 79.02 -21.87 35.51
C LEU A 55 79.49 -23.29 35.81
N GLN A 56 78.63 -24.28 35.56
CA GLN A 56 78.96 -25.69 35.73
C GLN A 56 80.13 -26.07 34.82
N HIS A 57 80.10 -25.69 33.54
CA HIS A 57 81.21 -25.94 32.61
C HIS A 57 82.52 -25.28 33.05
N TYR A 58 82.48 -24.07 33.62
CA TYR A 58 83.68 -23.44 34.18
C TYR A 58 84.26 -24.24 35.35
N VAL A 59 83.43 -24.69 36.29
CA VAL A 59 83.91 -25.49 37.42
C VAL A 59 84.38 -26.87 36.96
N ASP A 60 83.68 -27.53 36.04
CA ASP A 60 84.12 -28.82 35.47
C ASP A 60 85.50 -28.71 34.81
N LEU A 61 85.77 -27.62 34.07
CA LEU A 61 87.07 -27.35 33.49
C LEU A 61 88.15 -27.12 34.57
N ALA A 62 87.81 -26.37 35.62
CA ALA A 62 88.72 -26.14 36.74
C ALA A 62 89.02 -27.43 37.51
N LEU A 63 88.02 -28.28 37.75
CA LEU A 63 88.17 -29.59 38.36
C LEU A 63 89.03 -30.51 37.48
N SER A 64 88.80 -30.51 36.15
CA SER A 64 89.62 -31.27 35.21
C SER A 64 91.10 -30.87 35.25
N ALA A 65 91.41 -29.59 35.45
CA ALA A 65 92.80 -29.10 35.54
C ALA A 65 93.55 -29.58 36.79
N ILE A 66 92.83 -30.04 37.81
CA ILE A 66 93.37 -30.58 39.06
C ILE A 66 93.04 -32.07 39.26
N ASP A 67 92.36 -32.73 38.32
CA ASP A 67 91.82 -34.07 38.51
C ASP A 67 92.93 -35.09 38.79
N ASP A 68 93.97 -35.17 37.94
CA ASP A 68 95.12 -36.06 38.17
C ASP A 68 95.74 -35.88 39.57
N LEU A 69 95.90 -34.62 39.99
CA LEU A 69 96.43 -34.25 41.30
C LEU A 69 95.49 -34.69 42.44
N TYR A 70 94.18 -34.55 42.25
CA TYR A 70 93.16 -34.96 43.21
C TYR A 70 93.03 -36.48 43.31
N GLN A 71 93.11 -37.21 42.19
CA GLN A 71 93.01 -38.67 42.16
C GLN A 71 94.20 -39.32 42.88
N ARG A 72 95.43 -38.85 42.63
CA ARG A 72 96.65 -39.37 43.27
C ARG A 72 96.83 -38.94 44.74
N SER A 73 96.08 -37.95 45.20
CA SER A 73 96.13 -37.41 46.56
C SER A 73 95.50 -38.37 47.58
N ALA A 74 96.14 -38.50 48.74
CA ALA A 74 95.53 -39.06 49.95
C ALA A 74 94.53 -38.08 50.58
N GLU A 75 93.69 -38.57 51.49
CA GLU A 75 92.82 -37.72 52.31
C GLU A 75 93.67 -36.86 53.25
N GLY A 76 93.41 -35.55 53.28
CA GLY A 76 94.15 -34.58 54.08
C GLY A 76 95.49 -34.12 53.49
N ASP A 77 95.83 -34.45 52.25
CA ASP A 77 97.08 -34.00 51.62
C ASP A 77 97.06 -32.49 51.31
N LEU A 78 97.59 -31.71 52.25
CA LEU A 78 97.61 -30.26 52.16
C LEU A 78 98.63 -29.73 51.14
N ALA A 79 99.67 -30.51 50.80
CA ALA A 79 100.66 -30.12 49.81
C ALA A 79 100.06 -30.19 48.40
N ALA A 80 99.37 -31.28 48.09
CA ALA A 80 98.62 -31.42 46.84
C ALA A 80 97.50 -30.36 46.74
N ARG A 81 96.81 -30.06 47.86
CA ARG A 81 95.83 -28.97 47.92
C ARG A 81 96.44 -27.61 47.59
N ALA A 82 97.61 -27.29 48.14
CA ALA A 82 98.29 -26.03 47.87
C ALA A 82 98.69 -25.90 46.38
N GLU A 83 99.20 -26.97 45.77
CA GLU A 83 99.52 -27.01 44.34
C GLU A 83 98.24 -26.85 43.47
N ALA A 84 97.14 -27.50 43.85
CA ALA A 84 95.85 -27.35 43.18
C ALA A 84 95.34 -25.91 43.26
N ILE A 85 95.39 -25.30 44.45
CA ILE A 85 95.02 -23.89 44.66
C ILE A 85 95.87 -22.98 43.78
N GLU A 86 97.18 -23.22 43.67
CA GLU A 86 98.05 -22.43 42.81
C GLU A 86 97.61 -22.51 41.34
N ARG A 87 97.30 -23.71 40.83
CA ARG A 87 96.76 -23.89 39.47
C ARG A 87 95.44 -23.15 39.27
N LEU A 88 94.48 -23.36 40.18
CA LEU A 88 93.15 -22.76 40.14
C LEU A 88 93.18 -21.22 40.24
N SER A 89 94.10 -20.67 41.06
CA SER A 89 94.26 -19.23 41.27
C SER A 89 94.65 -18.47 40.00
N ARG A 90 95.25 -19.17 39.01
CA ARG A 90 95.68 -18.61 37.72
C ARG A 90 94.63 -18.74 36.62
N ILE A 91 93.60 -19.59 36.78
CA ILE A 91 92.54 -19.74 35.78
C ILE A 91 91.65 -18.51 35.78
N ARG A 92 91.44 -17.92 34.60
CA ARG A 92 90.54 -16.79 34.35
C ARG A 92 89.63 -17.13 33.18
N PHE A 93 88.44 -16.56 33.18
CA PHE A 93 87.48 -16.67 32.10
C PHE A 93 86.59 -15.41 32.05
N GLY A 94 85.99 -15.13 30.91
CA GLY A 94 85.29 -13.85 30.69
C GLY A 94 86.21 -12.64 30.90
N SER A 95 85.64 -11.46 31.22
CA SER A 95 86.41 -10.25 31.53
C SER A 95 87.00 -10.29 32.94
N ASP A 96 86.24 -10.79 33.92
CA ASP A 96 86.57 -10.66 35.36
C ASP A 96 86.33 -11.96 36.15
N GLY A 97 86.09 -13.08 35.48
CA GLY A 97 85.79 -14.37 36.10
C GLY A 97 87.00 -15.00 36.78
N TYR A 98 86.81 -15.45 38.02
CA TYR A 98 87.84 -16.13 38.82
C TYR A 98 87.21 -17.22 39.70
N PHE A 99 88.02 -18.19 40.12
CA PHE A 99 87.61 -19.19 41.11
C PHE A 99 87.96 -18.75 42.53
N TYR A 100 87.14 -19.14 43.50
CA TYR A 100 87.41 -18.97 44.92
C TYR A 100 87.31 -20.31 45.63
N GLY A 101 87.98 -20.40 46.78
CA GLY A 101 87.98 -21.59 47.60
C GLY A 101 87.82 -21.27 49.08
N HIS A 102 87.01 -22.06 49.78
CA HIS A 102 86.90 -22.03 51.23
C HIS A 102 86.96 -23.45 51.80
N ASP A 103 87.40 -23.61 53.05
CA ASP A 103 87.32 -24.88 53.77
C ASP A 103 85.99 -25.05 54.53
N SER A 104 85.84 -26.16 55.26
CA SER A 104 84.64 -26.45 56.06
C SER A 104 84.37 -25.44 57.17
N GLU A 105 85.41 -24.78 57.68
CA GLU A 105 85.34 -23.72 58.70
C GLU A 105 85.18 -22.32 58.09
N ILE A 106 84.92 -22.26 56.78
CA ILE A 106 84.66 -21.05 56.01
C ILE A 106 85.90 -20.14 55.99
N VAL A 107 87.10 -20.69 56.16
CA VAL A 107 88.36 -19.98 55.93
C VAL A 107 88.59 -19.88 54.43
N ARG A 108 88.88 -18.67 53.95
CA ARG A 108 89.18 -18.47 52.53
C ARG A 108 90.57 -19.03 52.21
N LEU A 109 90.61 -20.03 51.33
CA LEU A 109 91.83 -20.66 50.87
C LEU A 109 92.42 -19.94 49.65
N PHE A 110 91.58 -19.41 48.76
CA PHE A 110 92.02 -18.56 47.65
C PHE A 110 90.86 -17.75 47.02
N ARG A 111 91.19 -16.73 46.23
CA ARG A 111 90.25 -15.90 45.46
C ARG A 111 90.93 -15.38 44.19
N GLY A 112 90.94 -16.18 43.13
CA GLY A 112 91.78 -15.92 41.97
C GLY A 112 93.22 -15.67 42.41
N SER A 113 93.87 -14.66 41.83
CA SER A 113 95.20 -14.19 42.21
C SER A 113 95.16 -13.07 43.25
N ASN A 114 93.98 -12.69 43.75
CA ASN A 114 93.85 -11.64 44.75
C ASN A 114 94.08 -12.25 46.15
N PRO A 115 95.11 -11.82 46.89
CA PRO A 115 95.39 -12.32 48.24
C PRO A 115 94.38 -11.87 49.31
N ASP A 116 93.45 -10.97 48.98
CA ASP A 116 92.52 -10.37 49.95
C ASP A 116 91.69 -11.40 50.72
N GLY A 117 91.94 -11.45 52.03
CA GLY A 117 91.23 -12.29 52.98
C GLY A 117 91.61 -13.77 52.93
N VAL A 118 92.64 -14.16 52.17
CA VAL A 118 93.18 -15.53 52.20
C VAL A 118 93.73 -15.83 53.60
N GLY A 119 93.42 -17.03 54.13
CA GLY A 119 93.80 -17.47 55.48
C GLY A 119 92.91 -16.94 56.61
N THR A 120 91.92 -16.11 56.31
CA THR A 120 91.01 -15.55 57.32
C THR A 120 89.64 -16.24 57.30
N SER A 121 89.03 -16.41 58.47
CA SER A 121 87.67 -16.95 58.58
C SER A 121 86.65 -15.95 58.04
N MET A 122 85.77 -16.43 57.18
CA MET A 122 84.67 -15.65 56.61
C MET A 122 83.30 -16.04 57.19
N LYS A 123 83.29 -16.85 58.24
CA LYS A 123 82.08 -17.40 58.87
C LYS A 123 81.12 -16.33 59.38
N GLU A 124 81.66 -15.24 59.97
CA GLU A 124 80.86 -14.12 60.47
C GLU A 124 80.62 -13.01 59.45
N ARG A 125 81.18 -13.12 58.26
CA ARG A 125 80.93 -12.16 57.19
C ARG A 125 79.47 -12.27 56.74
N ARG A 126 78.81 -11.13 56.63
CA ARG A 126 77.46 -11.00 56.06
C ARG A 126 77.51 -10.05 54.87
N ASP A 127 76.56 -10.20 53.96
CA ASP A 127 76.28 -9.18 52.95
C ASP A 127 75.43 -8.03 53.50
N GLN A 128 75.11 -7.06 52.67
CA GLN A 128 74.29 -5.91 53.05
C GLN A 128 72.84 -6.27 53.39
N GLN A 129 72.40 -7.47 53.02
CA GLN A 129 71.09 -8.01 53.36
C GLN A 129 71.16 -8.89 54.62
N GLY A 130 72.31 -8.98 55.28
CA GLY A 130 72.52 -9.77 56.49
C GLY A 130 72.71 -11.27 56.24
N ARG A 131 72.91 -11.72 54.99
CA ARG A 131 73.08 -13.14 54.65
C ARG A 131 74.54 -13.60 54.78
N PRO A 132 74.81 -14.80 55.33
CA PRO A 132 76.15 -15.36 55.42
C PRO A 132 76.61 -16.02 54.12
N ILE A 133 76.84 -15.21 53.06
CA ILE A 133 77.13 -15.71 51.70
C ILE A 133 78.19 -16.82 51.70
N ASN A 134 79.34 -16.62 52.35
CA ASN A 134 80.44 -17.59 52.24
C ASN A 134 80.10 -18.92 52.91
N ALA A 135 79.29 -18.92 53.99
CA ALA A 135 78.77 -20.14 54.59
C ALA A 135 77.75 -20.81 53.67
N ASP A 136 76.88 -20.03 53.02
CA ASP A 136 75.91 -20.52 52.05
C ASP A 136 76.58 -21.16 50.82
N LEU A 137 77.70 -20.60 50.34
CA LEU A 137 78.48 -21.15 49.22
C LEU A 137 79.10 -22.51 49.56
N VAL A 138 79.71 -22.63 50.74
CA VAL A 138 80.27 -23.91 51.22
C VAL A 138 79.17 -24.94 51.46
N ARG A 139 78.03 -24.51 52.00
CA ARG A 139 76.85 -25.36 52.17
C ARG A 139 76.34 -25.87 50.82
N ALA A 140 76.19 -24.98 49.83
CA ALA A 140 75.75 -25.35 48.49
C ALA A 140 76.72 -26.34 47.81
N ALA A 141 78.01 -26.23 48.09
CA ALA A 141 79.02 -27.19 47.62
C ALA A 141 78.86 -28.58 48.24
N LYS A 142 78.41 -28.66 49.51
CA LYS A 142 78.32 -29.89 50.31
C LYS A 142 76.98 -30.61 50.21
N ASP A 143 75.88 -29.85 50.14
CA ASP A 143 74.51 -30.40 50.17
C ASP A 143 74.01 -30.87 48.79
N GLY A 144 74.82 -30.69 47.75
CA GLY A 144 74.49 -31.09 46.38
C GLY A 144 73.55 -30.14 45.64
N SER A 145 73.18 -29.01 46.24
CA SER A 145 72.42 -27.96 45.52
C SER A 145 73.28 -27.27 44.47
N HIS A 146 74.59 -27.15 44.72
CA HIS A 146 75.64 -26.54 43.91
C HIS A 146 75.47 -25.05 43.61
N TYR A 147 74.26 -24.61 43.30
CA TYR A 147 73.93 -23.28 42.86
C TYR A 147 73.50 -22.39 44.03
N LEU A 148 73.99 -21.14 44.04
CA LEU A 148 73.53 -20.12 44.97
C LEU A 148 73.34 -18.79 44.25
N GLN A 149 72.14 -18.22 44.35
CA GLN A 149 71.86 -16.84 43.98
C GLN A 149 72.02 -15.92 45.21
N TYR A 150 72.80 -14.86 45.05
CA TYR A 150 73.10 -13.91 46.11
C TYR A 150 73.40 -12.53 45.54
N TYR A 151 73.54 -11.53 46.41
CA TYR A 151 73.91 -10.17 46.00
C TYR A 151 75.33 -9.86 46.46
N SER A 152 76.10 -9.18 45.62
CA SER A 152 77.44 -8.72 45.96
C SER A 152 77.57 -7.24 45.64
N SER A 153 78.24 -6.51 46.52
CA SER A 153 78.54 -5.10 46.29
C SER A 153 79.40 -4.89 45.05
N MET A 154 79.08 -3.86 44.28
CA MET A 154 79.88 -3.43 43.13
C MET A 154 81.29 -3.03 43.60
N PRO A 155 82.36 -3.47 42.93
CA PRO A 155 83.71 -3.03 43.26
C PRO A 155 83.83 -1.50 43.28
N GLY A 156 84.24 -0.92 44.40
CA GLY A 156 84.40 0.53 44.57
C GLY A 156 83.14 1.31 44.95
N ASN A 157 81.97 0.67 45.01
CA ASN A 157 80.75 1.27 45.53
C ASN A 157 79.90 0.24 46.26
N ASP A 158 80.05 0.20 47.58
CA ASP A 158 79.37 -0.80 48.39
C ASP A 158 77.85 -0.68 48.33
N ALA A 159 77.29 0.52 48.12
CA ALA A 159 75.85 0.75 48.12
C ALA A 159 75.08 0.10 46.94
N VAL A 160 75.78 -0.29 45.87
CA VAL A 160 75.15 -0.92 44.70
C VAL A 160 75.29 -2.44 44.81
N LEU A 161 74.16 -3.13 44.89
CA LEU A 161 74.08 -4.58 44.95
C LEU A 161 73.87 -5.17 43.55
N ILE A 162 74.78 -6.07 43.15
CA ILE A 162 74.72 -6.80 41.88
C ILE A 162 74.24 -8.23 42.17
N PRO A 163 73.15 -8.71 41.54
CA PRO A 163 72.74 -10.10 41.65
C PRO A 163 73.76 -10.99 40.96
N LYS A 164 74.13 -12.07 41.65
CA LYS A 164 75.09 -13.07 41.18
C LYS A 164 74.52 -14.47 41.30
N LEU A 165 74.90 -15.31 40.35
CA LEU A 165 74.70 -16.75 40.41
C LEU A 165 76.07 -17.42 40.55
N SER A 166 76.16 -18.41 41.42
CA SER A 166 77.36 -19.23 41.59
C SER A 166 77.08 -20.70 41.38
N TYR A 167 78.13 -21.44 41.03
CA TYR A 167 78.20 -22.90 41.11
C TYR A 167 79.37 -23.28 42.00
N ASN A 168 79.14 -24.23 42.92
CA ASN A 168 80.06 -24.60 43.96
C ASN A 168 80.16 -26.12 44.07
N HIS A 169 81.37 -26.64 44.22
CA HIS A 169 81.69 -28.06 44.30
C HIS A 169 82.62 -28.33 45.48
N TYR A 170 82.36 -29.41 46.22
CA TYR A 170 83.15 -29.76 47.39
C TYR A 170 84.09 -30.93 47.10
N LEU A 171 85.38 -30.72 47.40
CA LEU A 171 86.45 -31.70 47.27
C LEU A 171 86.79 -32.27 48.66
N PRO A 172 86.19 -33.40 49.07
CA PRO A 172 86.30 -33.90 50.45
C PRO A 172 87.73 -34.24 50.87
N LYS A 173 88.58 -34.81 49.99
CA LYS A 173 89.97 -35.16 50.35
C LYS A 173 90.78 -33.96 50.82
N TRP A 174 90.40 -32.76 50.37
CA TRP A 174 91.14 -31.52 50.62
C TRP A 174 90.39 -30.56 51.54
N ASP A 175 89.18 -30.90 51.99
CA ASP A 175 88.27 -29.96 52.64
C ASP A 175 88.24 -28.61 51.90
N LEU A 176 87.91 -28.68 50.61
CA LEU A 176 87.94 -27.52 49.72
C LEU A 176 86.61 -27.40 48.98
N ALA A 177 85.82 -26.41 49.34
CA ALA A 177 84.71 -25.93 48.53
C ALA A 177 85.25 -24.93 47.50
N ILE A 178 85.30 -25.34 46.24
CA ILE A 178 85.63 -24.48 45.10
C ILE A 178 84.34 -23.96 44.48
N GLY A 179 84.33 -22.70 44.06
CA GLY A 179 83.24 -22.17 43.27
C GLY A 179 83.64 -21.01 42.39
N THR A 180 82.72 -20.62 41.53
CA THR A 180 82.80 -19.39 40.78
C THR A 180 81.42 -18.77 40.61
N SER A 181 81.37 -17.52 40.18
CA SER A 181 80.14 -16.75 40.05
C SER A 181 80.16 -15.83 38.84
N ILE A 182 79.01 -15.65 38.22
CA ILE A 182 78.75 -14.65 37.19
C ILE A 182 77.71 -13.65 37.68
N ASN A 183 77.75 -12.44 37.13
CA ASN A 183 76.70 -11.46 37.35
C ASN A 183 75.50 -11.81 36.48
N ILE A 184 74.29 -11.60 36.99
CA ILE A 184 73.03 -11.89 36.28
C ILE A 184 72.14 -10.65 36.17
N ASP A 185 72.71 -9.47 36.37
CA ASP A 185 72.04 -8.18 36.18
C ASP A 185 71.67 -7.92 34.71
N ASN A 186 72.44 -8.49 33.77
CA ASN A 186 72.10 -8.47 32.35
C ASN A 186 70.84 -9.29 32.04
N ILE A 187 70.54 -10.36 32.80
CA ILE A 187 69.33 -11.17 32.58
C ILE A 187 68.08 -10.32 32.82
N ASP A 188 68.06 -9.50 33.87
CA ASP A 188 66.92 -8.61 34.12
C ASP A 188 66.77 -7.56 32.99
N ALA A 189 67.88 -7.06 32.44
CA ALA A 189 67.86 -6.16 31.29
C ALA A 189 67.37 -6.83 30.00
N GLU A 190 67.82 -8.06 29.71
CA GLU A 190 67.39 -8.86 28.56
C GLU A 190 65.91 -9.24 28.66
N VAL A 191 65.45 -9.63 29.85
CA VAL A 191 64.04 -9.91 30.12
C VAL A 191 63.18 -8.65 29.96
N ALA A 192 63.67 -7.49 30.39
CA ALA A 192 62.98 -6.21 30.18
C ALA A 192 62.86 -5.83 28.69
N GLU A 193 63.86 -6.16 27.87
CA GLU A 193 63.78 -5.99 26.43
C GLU A 193 62.72 -6.92 25.81
N VAL A 194 62.69 -8.19 26.21
CA VAL A 194 61.65 -9.15 25.80
C VAL A 194 60.26 -8.66 26.20
N GLU A 195 60.10 -8.19 27.44
CA GLU A 195 58.85 -7.61 27.92
C GLU A 195 58.41 -6.41 27.08
N ALA A 196 59.33 -5.49 26.78
CA ALA A 196 59.03 -4.32 25.95
C ALA A 196 58.57 -4.72 24.53
N GLN A 197 59.22 -5.72 23.93
CA GLN A 197 58.83 -6.26 22.62
C GLN A 197 57.45 -6.91 22.66
N ILE A 198 57.15 -7.70 23.69
CA ILE A 198 55.84 -8.33 23.89
C ILE A 198 54.76 -7.25 24.06
N GLN A 199 54.99 -6.26 24.92
CA GLN A 199 54.05 -5.14 25.15
C GLN A 199 53.79 -4.34 23.86
N ALA A 200 54.81 -4.10 23.05
CA ALA A 200 54.65 -3.44 21.75
C ALA A 200 53.78 -4.27 20.79
N ARG A 201 53.98 -5.59 20.73
CA ARG A 201 53.15 -6.52 19.93
C ARG A 201 51.71 -6.54 20.41
N ILE A 202 51.48 -6.64 21.72
CA ILE A 202 50.12 -6.60 22.30
C ILE A 202 49.43 -5.30 21.93
N ARG A 203 50.10 -4.16 22.11
CA ARG A 203 49.55 -2.86 21.74
C ARG A 203 49.21 -2.82 20.26
N ALA A 204 50.09 -3.27 19.36
CA ALA A 204 49.82 -3.30 17.92
C ALA A 204 48.60 -4.16 17.57
N ILE A 205 48.45 -5.34 18.19
CA ILE A 205 47.30 -6.23 17.95
C ILE A 205 45.99 -5.60 18.48
N VAL A 206 46.00 -5.06 19.70
CA VAL A 206 44.81 -4.40 20.28
C VAL A 206 44.42 -3.18 19.44
N THR A 207 45.38 -2.36 19.03
CA THR A 207 45.10 -1.14 18.24
C THR A 207 44.55 -1.49 16.86
N SER A 208 45.14 -2.49 16.17
CA SER A 208 44.64 -2.94 14.86
C SER A 208 43.24 -3.56 14.96
N THR A 209 42.94 -4.29 16.05
CA THR A 209 41.59 -4.83 16.33
C THR A 209 40.57 -3.71 16.55
N LEU A 210 40.92 -2.67 17.32
CA LEU A 210 40.05 -1.51 17.55
C LEU A 210 39.81 -0.72 16.26
N VAL A 211 40.84 -0.50 15.44
CA VAL A 211 40.72 0.17 14.14
C VAL A 211 39.79 -0.62 13.21
N LEU A 212 39.96 -1.94 13.12
CA LEU A 212 39.10 -2.79 12.30
C LEU A 212 37.64 -2.76 12.79
N ALA A 213 37.41 -2.80 14.11
CA ALA A 213 36.09 -2.67 14.70
C ALA A 213 35.45 -1.31 14.38
N ALA A 214 36.21 -0.21 14.45
CA ALA A 214 35.75 1.12 14.11
C ALA A 214 35.38 1.23 12.61
N ILE A 215 36.20 0.66 11.72
CA ILE A 215 35.90 0.60 10.28
C ILE A 215 34.61 -0.19 10.04
N MET A 216 34.45 -1.37 10.65
CA MET A 216 33.23 -2.18 10.53
C MET A 216 31.98 -1.44 11.04
N LEU A 217 32.07 -0.74 12.17
CA LEU A 217 30.99 0.11 12.67
C LEU A 217 30.66 1.25 11.70
N GLY A 218 31.68 1.87 11.09
CA GLY A 218 31.50 2.88 10.07
C GLY A 218 30.76 2.35 8.84
N VAL A 219 31.20 1.21 8.30
CA VAL A 219 30.59 0.54 7.15
C VAL A 219 29.14 0.16 7.43
N LEU A 220 28.87 -0.46 8.58
CA LEU A 220 27.50 -0.83 8.98
C LEU A 220 26.63 0.39 9.27
N GLY A 221 27.22 1.47 9.78
CA GLY A 221 26.53 2.75 9.97
C GLY A 221 26.09 3.35 8.64
N VAL A 222 26.98 3.40 7.66
CA VAL A 222 26.68 3.86 6.29
C VAL A 222 25.63 2.95 5.64
N ALA A 223 25.78 1.62 5.75
CA ALA A 223 24.81 0.67 5.22
C ALA A 223 23.43 0.82 5.87
N GLY A 224 23.37 1.02 7.19
CA GLY A 224 22.12 1.28 7.92
C GLY A 224 21.44 2.58 7.50
N LEU A 225 22.22 3.64 7.24
CA LEU A 225 21.69 4.90 6.69
C LEU A 225 21.18 4.72 5.25
N ALA A 226 21.91 3.99 4.41
CA ALA A 226 21.50 3.69 3.05
C ALA A 226 20.18 2.91 3.04
N LEU A 227 20.08 1.83 3.83
CA LEU A 227 18.86 1.03 3.99
C LEU A 227 17.67 1.85 4.50
N SER A 228 17.92 2.74 5.48
CA SER A 228 16.88 3.63 5.97
C SER A 228 16.35 4.58 4.90
N ASN A 229 17.20 5.05 4.00
CA ASN A 229 16.81 5.98 2.95
C ASN A 229 16.19 5.27 1.74
N SER A 230 16.64 4.06 1.40
CA SER A 230 16.14 3.30 0.26
C SER A 230 14.82 2.59 0.53
N ILE A 231 14.59 2.12 1.76
CA ILE A 231 13.38 1.33 2.09
C ILE A 231 12.44 2.13 3.01
N LEU A 232 12.94 2.60 4.15
CA LEU A 232 12.08 3.11 5.21
C LEU A 232 11.44 4.46 4.87
N ARG A 233 12.19 5.34 4.19
CA ARG A 233 11.68 6.65 3.79
C ARG A 233 10.56 6.56 2.74
N PRO A 234 10.68 5.77 1.65
CA PRO A 234 9.55 5.54 0.75
C PRO A 234 8.33 4.96 1.45
N LEU A 235 8.50 3.94 2.31
CA LEU A 235 7.37 3.36 3.06
C LEU A 235 6.65 4.38 3.95
N GLN A 236 7.41 5.27 4.61
CA GLN A 236 6.84 6.37 5.39
C GLN A 236 6.04 7.34 4.50
N GLN A 237 6.56 7.68 3.31
CA GLN A 237 5.83 8.51 2.34
C GLN A 237 4.55 7.83 1.82
N MET A 238 4.58 6.51 1.61
CA MET A 238 3.36 5.78 1.22
C MET A 238 2.30 5.82 2.31
N LYS A 239 2.71 5.60 3.56
CA LYS A 239 1.82 5.72 4.73
C LYS A 239 1.24 7.13 4.82
N ASP A 240 2.07 8.16 4.75
CA ASP A 240 1.61 9.54 4.93
C ASP A 240 0.66 9.94 3.79
N ASN A 241 0.93 9.55 2.53
CA ASN A 241 -0.02 9.74 1.43
C ASN A 241 -1.34 8.95 1.61
N LEU A 242 -1.28 7.72 2.15
CA LEU A 242 -2.49 6.95 2.45
C LEU A 242 -3.32 7.62 3.55
N ASP A 243 -2.66 8.12 4.59
CA ASP A 243 -3.32 8.86 5.67
C ASP A 243 -3.95 10.15 5.13
N ASP A 244 -3.28 10.89 4.25
CA ASP A 244 -3.82 12.09 3.61
C ASP A 244 -5.04 11.78 2.72
N ILE A 245 -5.04 10.66 1.99
CA ILE A 245 -6.20 10.21 1.21
C ILE A 245 -7.37 9.78 2.12
N ALA A 246 -7.07 9.14 3.26
CA ALA A 246 -8.10 8.58 4.14
C ALA A 246 -8.69 9.58 5.15
N ALA A 247 -7.87 10.49 5.68
CA ALA A 247 -8.24 11.41 6.76
C ALA A 247 -8.26 12.89 6.33
N GLY A 248 -7.58 13.24 5.23
CA GLY A 248 -7.57 14.60 4.68
C GLY A 248 -8.72 14.87 3.72
N ASP A 249 -8.56 15.86 2.85
CA ASP A 249 -9.54 16.22 1.80
C ASP A 249 -9.64 15.18 0.67
N GLY A 250 -8.93 14.06 0.78
CA GLY A 250 -8.91 13.02 -0.25
C GLY A 250 -8.21 13.47 -1.53
N ASP A 251 -7.13 14.23 -1.44
CA ASP A 251 -6.41 14.73 -2.61
C ASP A 251 -5.72 13.59 -3.39
N LEU A 252 -6.40 13.13 -4.46
CA LEU A 252 -5.93 12.10 -5.37
C LEU A 252 -4.99 12.63 -6.46
N THR A 253 -4.43 13.84 -6.32
CA THR A 253 -3.43 14.38 -7.26
C THR A 253 -2.00 13.99 -6.88
N HIS A 254 -1.76 13.69 -5.61
CA HIS A 254 -0.45 13.26 -5.13
C HIS A 254 -0.04 11.89 -5.71
N ARG A 255 1.23 11.76 -6.08
CA ARG A 255 1.84 10.53 -6.59
C ARG A 255 3.16 10.27 -5.86
N LEU A 256 3.47 8.99 -5.64
CA LEU A 256 4.77 8.58 -5.11
C LEU A 256 5.83 8.65 -6.21
N ALA A 257 7.00 9.19 -5.86
CA ALA A 257 8.16 9.15 -6.75
C ALA A 257 8.70 7.72 -6.87
N ILE A 258 8.86 7.22 -8.09
CA ILE A 258 9.47 5.92 -8.36
C ILE A 258 10.99 6.11 -8.40
N ALA A 259 11.63 6.05 -7.23
CA ALA A 259 13.06 6.31 -7.07
C ALA A 259 13.94 5.05 -7.19
N SER A 260 13.34 3.86 -7.22
CA SER A 260 14.05 2.58 -7.30
C SER A 260 13.42 1.65 -8.34
N ARG A 261 14.18 0.64 -8.78
CA ARG A 261 13.74 -0.44 -9.67
C ARG A 261 13.58 -1.78 -8.93
N ASP A 262 13.54 -1.73 -7.60
CA ASP A 262 13.32 -2.87 -6.71
C ASP A 262 11.83 -3.00 -6.33
N GLU A 263 11.54 -3.88 -5.38
CA GLU A 263 10.19 -4.14 -4.87
C GLU A 263 9.53 -2.88 -4.28
N ILE A 264 10.30 -1.93 -3.76
CA ILE A 264 9.79 -0.65 -3.25
C ILE A 264 9.36 0.25 -4.42
N GLY A 265 10.11 0.24 -5.52
CA GLY A 265 9.73 0.89 -6.78
C GLY A 265 8.49 0.29 -7.43
N GLU A 266 8.38 -1.04 -7.46
CA GLU A 266 7.19 -1.75 -7.95
C GLU A 266 5.95 -1.46 -7.08
N LEU A 267 6.13 -1.38 -5.76
CA LEU A 267 5.07 -1.00 -4.83
C LEU A 267 4.62 0.43 -5.06
N ALA A 268 5.54 1.38 -5.23
CA ALA A 268 5.21 2.77 -5.57
C ALA A 268 4.43 2.86 -6.90
N THR A 269 4.83 2.08 -7.91
CA THR A 269 4.14 1.98 -9.19
C THR A 269 2.71 1.45 -9.02
N SER A 270 2.55 0.39 -8.23
CA SER A 270 1.24 -0.21 -7.95
C SER A 270 0.34 0.72 -7.15
N PHE A 271 0.89 1.46 -6.19
CA PHE A 271 0.19 2.52 -5.46
C PHE A 271 -0.29 3.63 -6.40
N ASN A 272 0.58 4.15 -7.27
CA ASN A 272 0.19 5.21 -8.22
C ASN A 272 -0.92 4.74 -9.18
N ARG A 273 -0.86 3.48 -9.66
CA ARG A 273 -1.91 2.88 -10.48
C ARG A 273 -3.23 2.71 -9.72
N PHE A 274 -3.17 2.39 -8.43
CA PHE A 274 -4.35 2.35 -7.58
C PHE A 274 -4.98 3.74 -7.46
N VAL A 275 -4.20 4.77 -7.12
CA VAL A 275 -4.68 6.17 -7.02
C VAL A 275 -5.26 6.65 -8.35
N GLU A 276 -4.63 6.33 -9.48
CA GLU A 276 -5.13 6.66 -10.82
C GLU A 276 -6.52 6.08 -11.09
N LYS A 277 -6.75 4.80 -10.72
CA LYS A 277 -8.08 4.18 -10.85
C LYS A 277 -9.12 4.86 -9.96
N ILE A 278 -8.79 5.20 -8.72
CA ILE A 278 -9.72 5.92 -7.84
C ILE A 278 -10.04 7.31 -8.42
N HIS A 279 -9.03 8.06 -8.86
CA HIS A 279 -9.21 9.38 -9.47
C HIS A 279 -10.13 9.30 -10.70
N GLY A 280 -9.92 8.32 -11.58
CA GLY A 280 -10.77 8.08 -12.75
C GLY A 280 -12.23 7.79 -12.39
N MET A 281 -12.47 6.94 -11.38
CA MET A 281 -13.82 6.66 -10.88
C MET A 281 -14.50 7.92 -10.32
N VAL A 282 -13.78 8.74 -9.54
CA VAL A 282 -14.32 10.00 -9.00
C VAL A 282 -14.70 10.96 -10.13
N ARG A 283 -13.86 11.10 -11.17
CA ARG A 283 -14.19 11.89 -12.36
C ARG A 283 -15.45 11.41 -13.06
N GLN A 284 -15.59 10.10 -13.24
CA GLN A 284 -16.77 9.51 -13.87
C GLN A 284 -18.03 9.75 -13.05
N VAL A 285 -17.95 9.68 -11.71
CA VAL A 285 -19.07 10.01 -10.81
C VAL A 285 -19.49 11.48 -10.94
N VAL A 286 -18.53 12.40 -11.03
CA VAL A 286 -18.81 13.84 -11.23
C VAL A 286 -19.49 14.08 -12.59
N GLU A 287 -19.01 13.44 -13.65
CA GLU A 287 -19.61 13.54 -14.99
C GLU A 287 -21.05 13.00 -14.99
N LEU A 288 -21.27 11.80 -14.43
CA LEU A 288 -22.60 11.20 -14.31
C LEU A 288 -23.55 12.06 -13.48
N THR A 289 -23.05 12.68 -12.41
CA THR A 289 -23.84 13.59 -11.56
C THR A 289 -24.25 14.85 -12.34
N THR A 290 -23.35 15.37 -13.18
CA THR A 290 -23.63 16.53 -14.04
C THR A 290 -24.67 16.20 -15.11
N GLN A 291 -24.54 15.04 -15.76
CA GLN A 291 -25.53 14.54 -16.73
C GLN A 291 -26.89 14.32 -16.07
N LEU A 292 -26.91 13.72 -14.88
CA LEU A 292 -28.14 13.52 -14.10
C LEU A 292 -28.81 14.85 -13.74
N THR A 293 -28.03 15.85 -13.34
CA THR A 293 -28.54 17.20 -13.04
C THR A 293 -29.17 17.84 -14.28
N GLY A 294 -28.55 17.68 -15.46
CA GLY A 294 -29.12 18.13 -16.74
C GLY A 294 -30.44 17.44 -17.06
N LEU A 295 -30.48 16.11 -16.94
CA LEU A 295 -31.68 15.30 -17.20
C LEU A 295 -32.84 15.67 -16.26
N VAL A 296 -32.55 15.92 -14.98
CA VAL A 296 -33.54 16.42 -14.01
C VAL A 296 -34.10 17.77 -14.46
N GLY A 297 -33.28 18.67 -15.00
CA GLY A 297 -33.72 19.93 -15.58
C GLY A 297 -34.67 19.74 -16.78
N GLU A 298 -34.36 18.82 -17.68
CA GLU A 298 -35.23 18.48 -18.83
C GLU A 298 -36.57 17.91 -18.40
N VAL A 299 -36.56 17.00 -17.40
CA VAL A 299 -37.79 16.43 -16.82
C VAL A 299 -38.65 17.52 -16.19
N ALA A 300 -38.06 18.47 -15.46
CA ALA A 300 -38.79 19.59 -14.88
C ALA A 300 -39.43 20.47 -15.97
N ALA A 301 -38.71 20.78 -17.04
CA ALA A 301 -39.25 21.53 -18.18
C ALA A 301 -40.36 20.76 -18.91
N GLN A 302 -40.23 19.44 -19.05
CA GLN A 302 -41.28 18.60 -19.62
C GLN A 302 -42.53 18.57 -18.75
N ALA A 303 -42.38 18.48 -17.42
CA ALA A 303 -43.50 18.53 -16.49
C ALA A 303 -44.29 19.85 -16.62
N GLN A 304 -43.60 20.99 -16.72
CA GLN A 304 -44.24 22.29 -16.97
C GLN A 304 -44.98 22.35 -18.30
N ARG A 305 -44.40 21.80 -19.39
CA ARG A 305 -45.08 21.73 -20.69
C ARG A 305 -46.33 20.84 -20.63
N SER A 306 -46.25 19.70 -19.95
CA SER A 306 -47.40 18.82 -19.75
C SER A 306 -48.49 19.49 -18.92
N GLU A 307 -48.14 20.27 -17.90
CA GLU A 307 -49.11 21.03 -17.10
C GLU A 307 -49.85 22.06 -17.97
N ALA A 308 -49.14 22.80 -18.82
CA ALA A 308 -49.73 23.75 -19.75
C ALA A 308 -50.65 23.07 -20.78
N ALA A 309 -50.19 21.96 -21.38
CA ALA A 309 -51.00 21.18 -22.32
C ALA A 309 -52.26 20.59 -21.67
N MET A 310 -52.17 20.16 -20.41
CA MET A 310 -53.33 19.71 -19.64
C MET A 310 -54.33 20.83 -19.34
N ALA A 311 -53.85 22.05 -19.10
CA ALA A 311 -54.72 23.22 -18.94
C ALA A 311 -55.46 23.54 -20.25
N GLU A 312 -54.77 23.48 -21.39
CA GLU A 312 -55.37 23.70 -22.72
C GLU A 312 -56.37 22.60 -23.08
N GLN A 313 -56.01 21.33 -22.89
CA GLN A 313 -56.92 20.19 -23.13
C GLN A 313 -58.18 20.28 -22.24
N ARG A 314 -58.05 20.75 -20.99
CA ARG A 314 -59.20 20.99 -20.12
C ARG A 314 -60.12 22.06 -20.71
N HIS A 315 -59.55 23.15 -21.23
CA HIS A 315 -60.33 24.20 -21.88
C HIS A 315 -61.06 23.70 -23.14
N GLU A 316 -60.39 22.91 -24.00
CA GLU A 316 -61.03 22.28 -25.15
C GLU A 316 -62.15 21.32 -24.74
N THR A 317 -61.95 20.56 -23.66
CA THR A 317 -62.98 19.66 -23.13
C THR A 317 -64.22 20.43 -22.66
N ASP A 318 -64.05 21.58 -22.01
CA ASP A 318 -65.16 22.46 -21.61
C ASP A 318 -65.91 23.03 -22.83
N GLN A 319 -65.19 23.37 -23.90
CA GLN A 319 -65.79 23.81 -25.17
C GLN A 319 -66.58 22.69 -25.84
N VAL A 320 -66.04 21.47 -25.87
CA VAL A 320 -66.76 20.29 -26.41
C VAL A 320 -68.01 20.01 -25.59
N ALA A 321 -67.94 20.09 -24.26
CA ALA A 321 -69.12 19.93 -23.40
C ALA A 321 -70.19 20.99 -23.71
N THR A 322 -69.78 22.23 -23.96
CA THR A 322 -70.68 23.32 -24.37
C THR A 322 -71.32 23.02 -25.73
N ALA A 323 -70.53 22.60 -26.73
CA ALA A 323 -71.03 22.25 -28.06
C ALA A 323 -71.99 21.04 -28.02
N ILE A 324 -71.72 20.04 -27.19
CA ILE A 324 -72.63 18.91 -26.95
C ILE A 324 -73.96 19.40 -26.37
N HIS A 325 -73.92 20.36 -25.44
CA HIS A 325 -75.14 20.93 -24.86
C HIS A 325 -75.97 21.68 -25.93
N GLU A 326 -75.34 22.51 -26.76
CA GLU A 326 -76.02 23.19 -27.88
C GLU A 326 -76.56 22.19 -28.92
N MET A 327 -75.79 21.17 -29.27
CA MET A 327 -76.20 20.14 -30.21
C MET A 327 -77.37 19.31 -29.67
N SER A 328 -77.40 19.02 -28.37
CA SER A 328 -78.53 18.36 -27.72
C SER A 328 -79.79 19.22 -27.79
N ALA A 329 -79.67 20.54 -27.60
CA ALA A 329 -80.79 21.46 -27.73
C ALA A 329 -81.31 21.51 -29.18
N ALA A 330 -80.41 21.62 -30.17
CA ALA A 330 -80.77 21.59 -31.58
C ALA A 330 -81.42 20.27 -32.00
N ALA A 331 -80.92 19.13 -31.51
CA ALA A 331 -81.53 17.83 -31.76
C ALA A 331 -82.96 17.75 -31.19
N GLN A 332 -83.20 18.33 -30.02
CA GLN A 332 -84.53 18.42 -29.42
C GLN A 332 -85.47 19.31 -30.25
N GLU A 333 -84.99 20.43 -30.77
CA GLU A 333 -85.76 21.30 -31.68
C GLU A 333 -86.08 20.62 -33.02
N VAL A 334 -85.13 19.87 -33.58
CA VAL A 334 -85.35 19.08 -34.81
C VAL A 334 -86.36 17.99 -34.56
N ALA A 335 -86.27 17.25 -33.45
CA ALA A 335 -87.25 16.24 -33.07
C ALA A 335 -88.66 16.84 -32.92
N GLN A 336 -88.77 18.00 -32.26
CA GLN A 336 -90.04 18.72 -32.14
C GLN A 336 -90.58 19.17 -33.50
N SER A 337 -89.72 19.68 -34.38
CA SER A 337 -90.10 20.11 -35.73
C SER A 337 -90.56 18.93 -36.60
N ALA A 338 -89.87 17.79 -36.51
CA ALA A 338 -90.25 16.56 -37.20
C ALA A 338 -91.61 16.03 -36.69
N GLN A 339 -91.86 16.11 -35.39
CA GLN A 339 -93.15 15.74 -34.79
C GLN A 339 -94.28 16.65 -35.31
N ASN A 340 -94.06 17.96 -35.29
CA ASN A 340 -95.02 18.94 -35.83
C ASN A 340 -95.29 18.70 -37.33
N ALA A 341 -94.27 18.39 -38.12
CA ALA A 341 -94.41 18.07 -39.54
C ALA A 341 -95.20 16.77 -39.77
N ALA A 342 -94.96 15.74 -38.95
CA ALA A 342 -95.73 14.50 -38.99
C ALA A 342 -97.22 14.73 -38.62
N ASP A 343 -97.49 15.59 -37.64
CA ASP A 343 -98.85 15.99 -37.27
C ASP A 343 -99.55 16.74 -38.42
N ALA A 344 -98.87 17.71 -39.03
CA ALA A 344 -99.39 18.43 -40.19
C ALA A 344 -99.66 17.49 -41.38
N ALA A 345 -98.75 16.56 -41.69
CA ALA A 345 -98.94 15.57 -42.76
C ALA A 345 -100.14 14.66 -42.50
N ARG A 346 -100.36 14.20 -41.25
CA ARG A 346 -101.55 13.43 -40.86
C ARG A 346 -102.84 14.22 -41.04
N GLN A 347 -102.81 15.51 -40.71
CA GLN A 347 -103.94 16.41 -40.91
C GLN A 347 -104.25 16.57 -42.40
N THR A 348 -103.24 16.80 -43.24
CA THR A 348 -103.40 16.90 -44.70
C THR A 348 -103.93 15.61 -45.32
N ASP A 349 -103.48 14.43 -44.87
CA ASP A 349 -104.02 13.15 -45.34
C ASP A 349 -105.51 13.01 -45.00
N THR A 350 -105.90 13.39 -43.78
CA THR A 350 -107.30 13.39 -43.34
C THR A 350 -108.17 14.30 -44.20
N GLU A 351 -107.70 15.52 -44.48
CA GLU A 351 -108.38 16.47 -45.38
C GLU A 351 -108.44 15.95 -46.82
N GLY A 352 -107.39 15.29 -47.29
CA GLY A 352 -107.35 14.63 -48.61
C GLY A 352 -108.38 13.51 -48.75
N GLN A 353 -108.57 12.68 -47.72
CA GLN A 353 -109.62 11.66 -47.69
C GLN A 353 -111.03 12.26 -47.72
N GLN A 354 -111.25 13.35 -47.00
CA GLN A 354 -112.53 14.08 -47.05
C GLN A 354 -112.79 14.66 -48.45
N ALA A 355 -111.79 15.29 -49.05
CA ALA A 355 -111.89 15.82 -50.41
C ALA A 355 -112.23 14.72 -51.42
N LYS A 356 -111.60 13.54 -51.29
CA LYS A 356 -111.91 12.37 -52.11
C LYS A 356 -113.39 11.95 -51.99
N GLN A 357 -113.93 11.89 -50.78
CA GLN A 357 -115.36 11.59 -50.57
C GLN A 357 -116.28 12.60 -51.26
N VAL A 358 -115.95 13.89 -51.19
CA VAL A 358 -116.73 14.96 -51.86
C VAL A 358 -116.69 14.79 -53.38
N VAL A 359 -115.52 14.47 -53.96
CA VAL A 359 -115.39 14.20 -55.39
C VAL A 359 -116.21 12.98 -55.80
N GLU A 360 -116.18 11.90 -55.02
CA GLU A 360 -116.92 10.68 -55.30
C GLU A 360 -118.45 10.91 -55.25
N LEU A 361 -118.92 11.70 -54.27
CA LEU A 361 -120.31 12.15 -54.20
C LEU A 361 -120.69 13.04 -55.41
N SER A 362 -119.78 13.89 -55.85
CA SER A 362 -119.98 14.75 -57.02
C SER A 362 -120.10 13.94 -58.31
N ILE A 363 -119.26 12.91 -58.50
CA ILE A 363 -119.36 11.97 -59.63
C ILE A 363 -120.72 11.26 -59.63
N GLN A 364 -121.19 10.79 -58.47
CA GLN A 364 -122.52 10.17 -58.35
C GLN A 364 -123.64 11.13 -58.75
N ARG A 365 -123.57 12.40 -58.31
CA ARG A 365 -124.53 13.44 -58.70
C ARG A 365 -124.51 13.73 -60.20
N ILE A 366 -123.33 13.75 -60.83
CA ILE A 366 -123.21 13.91 -62.29
C ILE A 366 -123.89 12.75 -63.02
N HIS A 367 -123.69 11.51 -62.58
CA HIS A 367 -124.37 10.36 -63.18
C HIS A 367 -125.89 10.43 -63.05
N ALA A 368 -126.41 10.87 -61.89
CA ALA A 368 -127.83 11.10 -61.70
C ALA A 368 -128.36 12.19 -62.64
N LEU A 369 -127.64 13.31 -62.77
CA LEU A 369 -128.01 14.40 -63.68
C LEU A 369 -128.04 13.95 -65.15
N VAL A 370 -127.07 13.14 -65.59
CA VAL A 370 -127.06 12.57 -66.94
C VAL A 370 -128.28 11.68 -67.20
N ALA A 371 -128.73 10.92 -66.18
CA ALA A 371 -129.94 10.12 -66.27
C ALA A 371 -131.20 11.00 -66.39
N ASP A 372 -131.32 12.06 -65.60
CA ASP A 372 -132.43 13.01 -65.66
C ASP A 372 -132.50 13.75 -67.02
N ILE A 373 -131.34 14.12 -67.58
CA ILE A 373 -131.25 14.74 -68.92
C ILE A 373 -131.77 13.77 -70.00
N ARG A 374 -131.41 12.48 -69.93
CA ARG A 374 -131.95 11.48 -70.87
C ARG A 374 -133.46 11.33 -70.75
N ALA A 375 -133.99 11.31 -69.53
CA ALA A 375 -135.42 11.24 -69.28
C ALA A 375 -136.18 12.47 -69.82
N SER A 376 -135.59 13.67 -69.67
CA SER A 376 -136.12 14.89 -70.29
C SER A 376 -136.11 14.83 -71.82
N GLY A 377 -135.05 14.25 -72.41
CA GLY A 377 -134.96 14.01 -73.86
C GLY A 377 -136.12 13.17 -74.40
N THR A 378 -136.46 12.07 -73.71
CA THR A 378 -137.63 11.24 -74.06
C THR A 378 -138.96 11.98 -73.97
N SER A 379 -139.14 12.91 -73.00
CA SER A 379 -140.36 13.74 -72.94
C SER A 379 -140.44 14.75 -74.09
N MET A 380 -139.31 15.30 -74.54
CA MET A 380 -139.30 16.22 -75.69
C MET A 380 -139.67 15.51 -77.00
N ASP A 381 -139.27 14.25 -77.18
CA ASP A 381 -139.67 13.46 -78.35
C ASP A 381 -141.17 13.17 -78.35
N SER A 382 -141.78 12.84 -77.20
CA SER A 382 -143.23 12.70 -77.08
C SER A 382 -143.97 14.01 -77.41
N LEU A 383 -143.48 15.15 -76.89
CA LEU A 383 -144.07 16.46 -77.20
C LEU A 383 -144.01 16.80 -78.69
N ARG A 384 -142.89 16.46 -79.36
CA ARG A 384 -142.76 16.62 -80.81
C ARG A 384 -143.83 15.82 -81.56
N GLN A 385 -144.10 14.60 -81.10
CA GLN A 385 -145.12 13.72 -81.69
C GLN A 385 -146.54 14.30 -81.53
N ASP A 386 -146.84 14.91 -80.38
CA ASP A 386 -148.11 15.61 -80.14
C ASP A 386 -148.28 16.84 -81.05
N VAL A 387 -147.20 17.61 -81.28
CA VAL A 387 -147.20 18.78 -82.18
C VAL A 387 -147.48 18.37 -83.63
N ASP A 388 -146.88 17.27 -84.11
CA ASP A 388 -147.14 16.77 -85.47
C ASP A 388 -148.60 16.31 -85.65
N ALA A 389 -149.22 15.74 -84.60
CA ALA A 389 -150.64 15.39 -84.61
C ALA A 389 -151.54 16.63 -84.74
N ILE A 390 -151.18 17.74 -84.08
CA ILE A 390 -151.92 19.03 -84.19
C ILE A 390 -151.84 19.59 -85.63
N VAL A 391 -150.68 19.53 -86.27
CA VAL A 391 -150.51 19.97 -87.67
C VAL A 391 -151.40 19.16 -88.62
N GLY A 392 -151.55 17.85 -88.36
CA GLY A 392 -152.48 17.00 -89.09
C GLY A 392 -153.94 17.47 -89.01
N VAL A 393 -154.40 17.87 -87.82
CA VAL A 393 -155.76 18.38 -87.60
C VAL A 393 -155.99 19.72 -88.34
N LEU A 394 -155.00 20.62 -88.32
CA LEU A 394 -155.07 21.91 -89.03
C LEU A 394 -155.21 21.75 -90.55
N GLY A 395 -154.62 20.70 -91.13
CA GLY A 395 -154.77 20.39 -92.56
C GLY A 395 -156.20 20.04 -92.95
N VAL A 396 -156.94 19.34 -92.09
CA VAL A 396 -158.35 18.98 -92.31
C VAL A 396 -159.24 20.21 -92.25
N ILE A 397 -158.97 21.14 -91.32
CA ILE A 397 -159.74 22.39 -91.18
C ILE A 397 -159.63 23.26 -92.44
N ARG A 398 -158.44 23.32 -93.07
CA ARG A 398 -158.21 24.07 -94.31
C ARG A 398 -159.03 23.53 -95.49
N SER A 399 -159.14 22.20 -95.59
CA SER A 399 -159.93 21.52 -96.63
C SER A 399 -161.43 21.85 -96.54
N ILE A 400 -161.98 21.96 -95.33
CA ILE A 400 -163.40 22.31 -95.11
C ILE A 400 -163.69 23.78 -95.49
N ALA A 401 -162.73 24.68 -95.25
CA ALA A 401 -162.87 26.10 -95.59
C ALA A 401 -162.91 26.36 -97.11
N GLU A 402 -162.11 25.62 -97.90
CA GLU A 402 -162.09 25.74 -99.37
C GLU A 402 -163.36 25.20 -100.03
N GLN A 403 -163.93 24.12 -99.52
CA GLN A 403 -165.19 23.56 -100.02
C GLN A 403 -166.38 24.50 -99.80
N THR A 404 -166.36 25.28 -98.72
CA THR A 404 -167.43 26.23 -98.41
C THR A 404 -167.36 27.47 -99.30
N ASN A 405 -166.14 27.91 -99.67
CA ASN A 405 -165.92 29.06 -100.56
C ASN A 405 -166.42 28.81 -102.01
N LEU A 406 -166.29 27.59 -102.50
CA LEU A 406 -166.68 27.23 -103.88
C LEU A 406 -168.19 27.13 -104.11
N LEU A 407 -168.97 26.80 -103.08
CA LEU A 407 -170.44 26.80 -103.15
C LEU A 407 -171.04 28.21 -103.23
N ALA A 408 -170.38 29.21 -102.65
CA ALA A 408 -170.85 30.59 -102.63
C ALA A 408 -170.65 31.32 -103.97
N LEU A 409 -169.57 31.01 -104.72
CA LEU A 409 -169.19 31.77 -105.91
C LEU A 409 -170.08 31.50 -107.13
N ASN A 410 -170.54 30.26 -107.32
CA ASN A 410 -171.36 29.91 -108.48
C ASN A 410 -172.81 30.43 -108.38
N ALA A 411 -173.28 30.80 -107.20
CA ALA A 411 -174.60 31.42 -107.04
C ALA A 411 -174.65 32.89 -107.50
N ALA A 412 -173.51 33.55 -107.71
CA ALA A 412 -173.44 35.01 -107.88
C ALA A 412 -173.37 35.49 -109.35
N ILE A 413 -173.24 34.61 -110.35
CA ILE A 413 -172.93 35.02 -111.75
C ILE A 413 -174.18 35.14 -112.66
N GLU A 414 -175.40 34.76 -112.24
CA GLU A 414 -176.52 34.62 -113.21
C GLU A 414 -177.87 35.36 -112.97
N ARG A 415 -177.93 36.59 -112.37
CA ARG A 415 -178.90 37.71 -112.68
C ARG A 415 -178.77 38.97 -111.73
N PRO A 416 -179.33 40.17 -112.05
CA PRO A 416 -178.66 41.50 -111.99
C PRO A 416 -179.03 42.46 -110.81
N ALA A 417 -178.11 43.41 -110.50
CA ALA A 417 -178.21 44.71 -109.73
C ALA A 417 -178.94 44.70 -108.33
N PRO A 418 -178.89 45.73 -107.42
CA PRO A 418 -178.07 46.94 -107.20
C PRO A 418 -177.57 47.19 -105.71
N ALA A 419 -176.78 48.27 -105.52
CA ALA A 419 -176.68 49.21 -104.36
C ALA A 419 -176.12 48.85 -102.92
N ARG A 420 -175.24 49.77 -102.44
CA ARG A 420 -174.72 50.23 -101.09
C ARG A 420 -175.57 49.92 -99.80
N PRO A 421 -175.15 50.26 -98.54
CA PRO A 421 -173.85 50.61 -97.87
C PRO A 421 -173.60 50.05 -96.41
N GLY A 422 -172.36 50.18 -95.89
CA GLY A 422 -171.94 50.55 -94.50
C GLY A 422 -172.21 49.65 -93.27
N VAL A 423 -171.27 49.62 -92.29
CA VAL A 423 -171.43 49.78 -90.80
C VAL A 423 -170.06 49.66 -90.08
N ALA A 424 -169.97 50.31 -88.92
CA ALA A 424 -168.84 50.77 -88.11
C ALA A 424 -167.97 49.74 -87.35
N SER A 425 -166.78 50.26 -86.98
CA SER A 425 -165.65 49.73 -86.17
C SER A 425 -166.03 49.37 -84.71
N PRO A 426 -165.21 48.61 -83.97
CA PRO A 426 -163.81 48.93 -83.60
C PRO A 426 -162.76 47.93 -84.08
#